data_AF-A0ABD4XCR8-F1
#
_entry.id   AF-A0ABD4XCR8-F1
#
_cell.length_a   1.000
_cell.length_b   1.000
_cell.length_c   1.000
_cell.angle_alpha   90.00
_cell.angle_beta   90.00
_cell.angle_gamma   90.00
#
_symmetry.space_group_name_H-M   'P 1'
#
loop_
_entity.id
_entity.type
_entity.pdbx_description
1 polymer ?
#
loop_
_entity_poly.entity_id
_entity_poly.type
_entity_poly.pdbx_seq_one_letter_code
_entity_poly.pdbx_strand_id
1 'polypeptide(L)'
;MTRPSLSRLLAPALALSLALPLTLTPATAQAGVVEEALEQHILPGFETLAQEAQQLSATAAKVCDPGSVQLQQAYGEAFDAWVAVSHLRFGPTERDNRAFALAFWPDSRGKTPKALRALITAEDPIAKDAAAYTSVSIAARGFYALEFLLYDTDMQQQGSADYRCQLTRAIAEDIATTADVIWTDWRDSYADKIRHPGDRYRSEAEVKQELFKALNTGLQILIDMRLGRPLGTYDRPRPKRAEAYRSGRSQHHVILALEALAPLARILSDGDADLTAKLDGAFDTAIKHAKRLDDPTFAGVAEPGTRLRIEAVQQDIRKLRETIGEDLGPALGVEAGFNALDGD
;
A
#
# COMPACT_ATOMS: atom_id res chain seq x y z
N MET A 1 -89.49 29.41 55.28
CA MET A 1 -89.58 29.87 53.87
C MET A 1 -88.16 29.92 53.30
N THR A 2 -87.94 29.27 52.12
CA THR A 2 -86.87 29.54 51.10
C THR A 2 -85.40 29.61 51.53
N ARG A 3 -84.36 29.07 50.88
CA ARG A 3 -84.03 28.08 49.84
C ARG A 3 -82.49 27.86 49.97
N PRO A 4 -81.85 26.85 49.34
CA PRO A 4 -80.53 26.31 49.70
C PRO A 4 -79.34 26.86 48.87
N SER A 5 -78.08 26.60 49.28
CA SER A 5 -76.87 26.79 48.44
C SER A 5 -75.63 26.12 49.11
N LEU A 6 -75.25 24.93 48.62
CA LEU A 6 -74.03 24.62 47.85
C LEU A 6 -72.71 24.53 48.65
N SER A 7 -72.40 23.30 49.06
CA SER A 7 -71.09 22.84 49.55
C SER A 7 -70.13 22.67 48.36
N ARG A 8 -68.99 23.37 48.38
CA ARG A 8 -67.86 23.11 47.47
C ARG A 8 -66.89 22.13 48.14
N LEU A 9 -66.81 20.91 47.61
CA LEU A 9 -65.76 19.94 47.90
C LEU A 9 -64.51 20.32 47.10
N LEU A 10 -63.39 20.58 47.77
CA LEU A 10 -62.06 20.61 47.15
C LEU A 10 -61.56 19.17 46.97
N ALA A 11 -61.22 18.80 45.74
CA ALA A 11 -60.45 17.59 45.43
C ALA A 11 -58.96 17.95 45.30
N PRO A 12 -58.02 17.12 45.82
CA PRO A 12 -56.60 17.33 45.57
C PRO A 12 -56.21 16.74 44.21
N ALA A 13 -55.51 17.54 43.39
CA ALA A 13 -54.95 17.08 42.13
C ALA A 13 -53.67 16.28 42.40
N LEU A 14 -53.71 14.97 42.10
CA LEU A 14 -52.55 14.08 42.12
C LEU A 14 -51.77 14.29 40.81
N ALA A 15 -50.62 14.97 40.87
CA ALA A 15 -49.72 15.13 39.73
C ALA A 15 -48.89 13.85 39.56
N LEU A 16 -49.19 13.10 38.50
CA LEU A 16 -48.47 11.88 38.11
C LEU A 16 -47.25 12.29 37.24
N SER A 17 -46.07 12.34 37.85
CA SER A 17 -44.81 12.64 37.16
C SER A 17 -44.33 11.42 36.36
N LEU A 18 -44.63 11.38 35.05
CA LEU A 18 -44.01 10.43 34.12
C LEU A 18 -42.55 10.83 33.88
N ALA A 19 -41.60 10.10 34.47
CA ALA A 19 -40.20 10.16 34.09
C ALA A 19 -39.99 9.29 32.84
N LEU A 20 -39.88 9.92 31.67
CA LEU A 20 -39.49 9.25 30.43
C LEU A 20 -37.96 9.03 30.46
N PRO A 21 -37.45 7.78 30.39
CA PRO A 21 -36.02 7.56 30.26
C PRO A 21 -35.61 7.95 28.84
N LEU A 22 -34.90 9.07 28.71
CA LEU A 22 -34.29 9.50 27.46
C LEU A 22 -33.08 8.59 27.17
N THR A 23 -33.31 7.48 26.47
CA THR A 23 -32.22 6.67 25.92
C THR A 23 -31.62 7.42 24.73
N LEU A 24 -30.62 8.27 24.98
CA LEU A 24 -29.72 8.75 23.93
C LEU A 24 -28.89 7.56 23.43
N THR A 25 -29.37 6.90 22.39
CA THR A 25 -28.49 6.09 21.54
C THR A 25 -27.56 7.08 20.82
N PRO A 26 -26.23 7.00 20.99
CA PRO A 26 -25.34 7.78 20.14
C PRO A 26 -25.60 7.33 18.71
N ALA A 27 -26.13 8.22 17.88
CA ALA A 27 -26.08 8.05 16.45
C ALA A 27 -24.59 8.18 16.09
N THR A 28 -23.89 7.05 16.03
CA THR A 28 -22.64 6.98 15.29
C THR A 28 -23.01 7.31 13.86
N ALA A 29 -22.79 8.56 13.44
CA ALA A 29 -22.80 8.89 12.03
C ALA A 29 -21.75 7.97 11.40
N GLN A 30 -22.20 7.04 10.55
CA GLN A 30 -21.29 6.22 9.77
C GLN A 30 -20.35 7.20 9.04
N ALA A 31 -19.05 7.04 9.22
CA ALA A 31 -18.09 7.90 8.55
C ALA A 31 -18.27 7.68 7.03
N GLY A 32 -18.19 8.75 6.23
CA GLY A 32 -18.29 8.58 4.78
C GLY A 32 -17.13 7.74 4.25
N VAL A 33 -17.34 7.03 3.13
CA VAL A 33 -16.32 6.20 2.43
C VAL A 33 -14.94 6.87 2.35
N VAL A 34 -14.90 8.18 2.14
CA VAL A 34 -13.65 8.97 2.08
C VAL A 34 -12.93 9.03 3.43
N GLU A 35 -13.67 9.29 4.51
CA GLU A 35 -13.09 9.35 5.86
C GLU A 35 -12.63 7.96 6.31
N GLU A 36 -13.41 6.92 6.01
CA GLU A 36 -13.01 5.53 6.30
C GLU A 36 -11.74 5.13 5.53
N ALA A 37 -11.64 5.48 4.25
CA ALA A 37 -10.43 5.22 3.46
C ALA A 37 -9.21 5.97 4.02
N LEU A 38 -9.37 7.20 4.50
CA LEU A 38 -8.28 7.94 5.14
C LEU A 38 -7.84 7.30 6.45
N GLU A 39 -8.78 7.10 7.37
CA GLU A 39 -8.50 6.71 8.76
C GLU A 39 -8.17 5.23 8.93
N GLN A 40 -8.70 4.36 8.07
CA GLN A 40 -8.54 2.90 8.22
C GLN A 40 -7.55 2.30 7.22
N HIS A 41 -7.19 3.03 6.14
CA HIS A 41 -6.36 2.48 5.06
C HIS A 41 -5.14 3.35 4.75
N ILE A 42 -5.33 4.62 4.42
CA ILE A 42 -4.24 5.47 3.90
C ILE A 42 -3.31 5.94 5.02
N LEU A 43 -3.83 6.63 6.03
CA LEU A 43 -3.01 7.23 7.08
C LEU A 43 -2.27 6.18 7.91
N PRO A 44 -2.93 5.11 8.42
CA PRO A 44 -2.22 4.06 9.15
C PRO A 44 -1.15 3.35 8.29
N GLY A 45 -1.41 3.17 7.00
CA GLY A 45 -0.46 2.55 6.08
C GLY A 45 0.82 3.36 5.91
N PHE A 46 0.70 4.68 5.70
CA PHE A 46 1.88 5.55 5.57
C PHE A 46 2.58 5.79 6.91
N GLU A 47 1.85 5.82 8.03
CA GLU A 47 2.47 5.84 9.35
C GLU A 47 3.32 4.59 9.59
N THR A 48 2.78 3.41 9.29
CA THR A 48 3.51 2.13 9.41
C THR A 48 4.76 2.14 8.53
N LEU A 49 4.65 2.59 7.28
CA LEU A 49 5.82 2.72 6.39
C LEU A 49 6.88 3.65 7.00
N ALA A 50 6.52 4.82 7.53
CA ALA A 50 7.47 5.73 8.15
C ALA A 50 8.15 5.10 9.39
N GLN A 51 7.38 4.41 10.25
CA GLN A 51 7.90 3.76 11.45
C GLN A 51 8.88 2.62 11.11
N GLU A 52 8.49 1.72 10.20
CA GLU A 52 9.34 0.58 9.82
C GLU A 52 10.59 1.03 9.04
N ALA A 53 10.47 2.05 8.19
CA ALA A 53 11.62 2.64 7.52
C ALA A 53 12.61 3.28 8.52
N GLN A 54 12.10 3.95 9.55
CA GLN A 54 12.93 4.49 10.63
C GLN A 54 13.63 3.37 11.42
N GLN A 55 12.93 2.27 11.70
CA GLN A 55 13.50 1.10 12.36
C GLN A 55 14.61 0.43 11.52
N LEU A 56 14.41 0.34 10.20
CA LEU A 56 15.44 -0.09 9.25
C LEU A 56 16.68 0.81 9.31
N SER A 57 16.51 2.14 9.24
CA SER A 57 17.62 3.11 9.35
C SER A 57 18.37 2.97 10.68
N ALA A 58 17.65 2.92 11.80
CA ALA A 58 18.24 2.75 13.13
C ALA A 58 19.00 1.42 13.29
N THR A 59 18.53 0.36 12.63
CA THR A 59 19.20 -0.96 12.61
C THR A 59 20.47 -0.91 11.76
N ALA A 60 20.39 -0.35 10.55
CA ALA A 60 21.52 -0.20 9.64
C ALA A 60 22.67 0.64 10.23
N ALA A 61 22.33 1.67 11.01
CA ALA A 61 23.30 2.49 11.73
C ALA A 61 24.16 1.66 12.70
N LYS A 62 23.58 0.63 13.34
CA LYS A 62 24.27 -0.25 14.30
C LYS A 62 24.97 -1.41 13.60
N VAL A 63 24.30 -2.06 12.66
CA VAL A 63 24.79 -3.24 11.94
C VAL A 63 24.49 -3.08 10.45
N CYS A 64 25.52 -3.24 9.63
CA CYS A 64 25.45 -3.08 8.17
C CYS A 64 26.00 -4.31 7.42
N ASP A 65 26.31 -5.38 8.15
CA ASP A 65 26.72 -6.66 7.55
C ASP A 65 25.53 -7.27 6.79
N PRO A 66 25.70 -7.66 5.51
CA PRO A 66 24.60 -8.20 4.72
C PRO A 66 24.06 -9.55 5.24
N GLY A 67 24.83 -10.30 6.04
CA GLY A 67 24.41 -11.53 6.69
C GLY A 67 23.69 -11.34 8.03
N SER A 68 23.55 -10.10 8.50
CA SER A 68 22.84 -9.78 9.73
C SER A 68 21.35 -10.09 9.64
N VAL A 69 20.90 -11.07 10.43
CA VAL A 69 19.47 -11.42 10.53
C VAL A 69 18.63 -10.23 10.95
N GLN A 70 19.13 -9.40 11.88
CA GLN A 70 18.41 -8.21 12.35
C GLN A 70 18.22 -7.18 11.23
N LEU A 71 19.23 -6.96 10.40
CA LEU A 71 19.14 -6.03 9.28
C LEU A 71 18.24 -6.57 8.17
N GLN A 72 18.34 -7.85 7.85
CA GLN A 72 17.49 -8.51 6.86
C GLN A 72 16.01 -8.51 7.28
N GLN A 73 15.73 -8.70 8.57
CA GLN A 73 14.38 -8.62 9.12
C GLN A 73 13.83 -7.19 9.02
N ALA A 74 14.56 -6.19 9.51
CA ALA A 74 14.12 -4.79 9.44
C ALA A 74 13.94 -4.32 7.99
N TYR A 75 14.78 -4.81 7.06
CA TYR A 75 14.60 -4.58 5.63
C TYR A 75 13.28 -5.17 5.12
N GLY A 76 12.98 -6.41 5.51
CA GLY A 76 11.75 -7.09 5.14
C GLY A 76 10.49 -6.36 5.64
N GLU A 77 10.48 -5.97 6.91
CA GLU A 77 9.37 -5.26 7.56
C GLU A 77 9.11 -3.90 6.88
N ALA A 78 10.15 -3.10 6.65
CA ALA A 78 10.01 -1.83 5.94
C ALA A 78 9.56 -1.99 4.48
N PHE A 79 10.06 -3.01 3.77
CA PHE A 79 9.65 -3.24 2.39
C PHE A 79 8.20 -3.76 2.31
N ASP A 80 7.75 -4.55 3.28
CA ASP A 80 6.36 -4.99 3.37
C ASP A 80 5.41 -3.82 3.60
N ALA A 81 5.78 -2.91 4.52
CA ALA A 81 5.02 -1.69 4.75
C ALA A 81 4.91 -0.83 3.48
N TRP A 82 5.97 -0.75 2.67
CA TRP A 82 5.90 -0.08 1.37
C TRP A 82 4.97 -0.81 0.40
N VAL A 83 5.08 -2.13 0.28
CA VAL A 83 4.23 -2.92 -0.62
C VAL A 83 2.74 -2.74 -0.29
N ALA A 84 2.39 -2.67 1.00
CA ALA A 84 1.03 -2.46 1.48
C ALA A 84 0.40 -1.12 1.05
N VAL A 85 1.20 -0.07 0.81
CA VAL A 85 0.72 1.24 0.32
C VAL A 85 1.12 1.55 -1.11
N SER A 86 1.85 0.65 -1.78
CA SER A 86 2.43 0.88 -3.12
C SER A 86 1.40 1.10 -4.24
N HIS A 87 0.11 0.79 -4.01
CA HIS A 87 -0.98 1.10 -4.93
C HIS A 87 -1.48 2.54 -4.83
N LEU A 88 -1.17 3.25 -3.75
CA LEU A 88 -1.53 4.66 -3.53
C LEU A 88 -0.57 5.60 -4.27
N ARG A 89 -0.56 5.46 -5.61
CA ARG A 89 0.29 6.18 -6.57
C ARG A 89 -0.26 7.57 -6.94
N PHE A 90 -0.60 8.36 -5.92
CA PHE A 90 -1.09 9.74 -6.09
C PHE A 90 -0.69 10.60 -4.89
N GLY A 91 -0.90 11.91 -5.00
CA GLY A 91 -0.64 12.84 -3.91
C GLY A 91 0.82 12.89 -3.47
N PRO A 92 1.11 12.92 -2.15
CA PRO A 92 2.46 13.00 -1.60
C PRO A 92 3.41 11.89 -2.05
N THR A 93 2.87 10.73 -2.45
CA THR A 93 3.63 9.56 -2.91
C THR A 93 4.32 9.83 -4.27
N GLU A 94 3.66 10.54 -5.19
CA GLU A 94 4.21 10.82 -6.53
C GLU A 94 5.02 12.12 -6.59
N ARG A 95 4.87 13.00 -5.60
CA ARG A 95 5.60 14.26 -5.54
C ARG A 95 7.11 13.99 -5.60
N ASP A 96 7.83 14.78 -6.40
CA ASP A 96 9.29 14.73 -6.51
C ASP A 96 9.86 13.31 -6.78
N ASN A 97 9.09 12.44 -7.46
CA ASN A 97 9.41 11.03 -7.73
C ASN A 97 9.66 10.17 -6.47
N ARG A 98 9.09 10.51 -5.31
CA ARG A 98 9.34 9.80 -4.03
C ARG A 98 9.03 8.31 -4.11
N ALA A 99 7.92 7.89 -4.72
CA ALA A 99 7.60 6.48 -4.95
C ALA A 99 8.68 5.75 -5.76
N PHE A 100 9.19 6.38 -6.81
CA PHE A 100 10.28 5.82 -7.62
C PHE A 100 11.60 5.78 -6.84
N ALA A 101 11.88 6.77 -6.00
CA ALA A 101 13.04 6.77 -5.12
C ALA A 101 13.01 5.63 -4.10
N LEU A 102 11.85 5.33 -3.51
CA LEU A 102 11.67 4.17 -2.63
C LEU A 102 11.76 2.85 -3.39
N ALA A 103 11.19 2.77 -4.59
CA ALA A 103 10.95 1.49 -5.27
C ALA A 103 11.15 1.57 -6.79
N PHE A 104 12.41 1.72 -7.23
CA PHE A 104 12.78 1.66 -8.65
C PHE A 104 12.75 0.23 -9.20
N TRP A 105 11.56 -0.23 -9.60
CA TRP A 105 11.35 -1.50 -10.31
C TRP A 105 10.18 -1.36 -11.28
N PRO A 106 10.24 -1.97 -12.49
CA PRO A 106 11.25 -2.92 -12.95
C PRO A 106 12.48 -2.29 -13.58
N ASP A 107 13.67 -2.76 -13.18
CA ASP A 107 14.94 -2.36 -13.77
C ASP A 107 15.34 -3.26 -14.96
N SER A 108 14.62 -3.11 -16.08
CA SER A 108 14.88 -3.91 -17.29
C SER A 108 16.25 -3.66 -17.94
N ARG A 109 16.92 -2.56 -17.60
CA ARG A 109 18.19 -2.12 -18.18
C ARG A 109 19.38 -2.27 -17.21
N GLY A 110 19.18 -2.87 -16.04
CA GLY A 110 20.25 -3.10 -15.06
C GLY A 110 20.91 -1.81 -14.56
N LYS A 111 20.13 -0.73 -14.42
CA LYS A 111 20.58 0.57 -13.90
C LYS A 111 21.01 0.49 -12.44
N THR A 112 20.27 -0.24 -11.60
CA THR A 112 20.58 -0.37 -10.17
C THR A 112 21.94 -1.01 -9.93
N PRO A 113 22.22 -2.23 -10.43
CA PRO A 113 23.53 -2.84 -10.21
C PRO A 113 24.67 -2.07 -10.91
N LYS A 114 24.38 -1.32 -11.99
CA LYS A 114 25.39 -0.44 -12.60
C LYS A 114 25.72 0.76 -11.70
N ALA A 115 24.71 1.42 -11.14
CA ALA A 115 24.88 2.59 -10.29
C ALA A 115 25.59 2.22 -8.98
N LEU A 116 25.17 1.13 -8.32
CA LEU A 116 25.80 0.63 -7.10
C LEU A 116 27.29 0.29 -7.32
N ARG A 117 27.63 -0.44 -8.39
CA ARG A 117 29.04 -0.75 -8.69
C ARG A 117 29.88 0.50 -8.93
N ALA A 118 29.31 1.53 -9.57
CA ALA A 118 30.02 2.79 -9.80
C ALA A 118 30.36 3.49 -8.48
N LEU A 119 29.38 3.62 -7.57
CA LEU A 119 29.59 4.20 -6.24
C LEU A 119 30.64 3.40 -5.44
N ILE A 120 30.48 2.07 -5.40
CA ILE A 120 31.37 1.18 -4.65
C ILE A 120 32.80 1.20 -5.18
N THR A 121 32.98 1.20 -6.51
CA THR A 121 34.32 1.19 -7.11
C THR A 121 35.03 2.53 -6.95
N ALA A 122 34.28 3.64 -6.98
CA ALA A 122 34.84 4.97 -6.76
C ALA A 122 35.05 5.30 -5.27
N GLU A 123 34.49 4.49 -4.37
CA GLU A 123 34.31 4.83 -2.95
C GLU A 123 33.75 6.26 -2.79
N ASP A 124 32.73 6.56 -3.60
CA ASP A 124 32.19 7.92 -3.73
C ASP A 124 31.76 8.47 -2.36
N PRO A 125 32.32 9.61 -1.90
CA PRO A 125 32.03 10.17 -0.58
C PRO A 125 30.56 10.53 -0.37
N ILE A 126 29.73 10.53 -1.43
CA ILE A 126 28.28 10.76 -1.33
C ILE A 126 27.59 9.81 -0.33
N ALA A 127 28.10 8.60 -0.14
CA ALA A 127 27.58 7.64 0.85
C ALA A 127 27.77 8.09 2.32
N LYS A 128 28.48 9.19 2.57
CA LYS A 128 28.72 9.77 3.90
C LYS A 128 27.88 11.04 4.17
N ASP A 129 27.14 11.52 3.18
CA ASP A 129 26.35 12.75 3.27
C ASP A 129 24.88 12.43 3.03
N ALA A 130 24.13 12.24 4.12
CA ALA A 130 22.72 11.90 4.07
C ALA A 130 21.88 12.95 3.33
N ALA A 131 22.20 14.25 3.50
CA ALA A 131 21.47 15.32 2.84
C ALA A 131 21.70 15.30 1.33
N ALA A 132 22.96 15.15 0.90
CA ALA A 132 23.30 15.08 -0.52
C ALA A 132 22.86 13.76 -1.17
N TYR A 133 22.76 12.65 -0.41
CA TYR A 133 22.37 11.33 -0.94
C TYR A 133 20.98 11.36 -1.60
N THR A 134 20.08 12.22 -1.13
CA THR A 134 18.75 12.43 -1.72
C THR A 134 18.79 12.88 -3.20
N SER A 135 19.93 13.37 -3.68
CA SER A 135 20.16 13.78 -5.08
C SER A 135 20.80 12.69 -5.95
N VAL A 136 21.21 11.57 -5.35
CA VAL A 136 21.77 10.42 -6.08
C VAL A 136 20.74 9.86 -7.04
N SER A 137 21.22 9.28 -8.14
CA SER A 137 20.37 8.57 -9.09
C SER A 137 19.44 7.60 -8.36
N ILE A 138 18.14 7.71 -8.65
CA ILE A 138 17.09 6.81 -8.13
C ILE A 138 17.47 5.33 -8.26
N ALA A 139 18.25 4.97 -9.29
CA ALA A 139 18.71 3.59 -9.48
C ALA A 139 19.59 3.06 -8.32
N ALA A 140 20.29 3.93 -7.57
CA ALA A 140 21.10 3.56 -6.40
C ALA A 140 20.39 3.85 -5.06
N ARG A 141 19.08 4.08 -5.08
CA ARG A 141 18.26 4.41 -3.90
C ARG A 141 17.17 3.36 -3.69
N GLY A 142 16.55 3.39 -2.52
CA GLY A 142 15.37 2.60 -2.23
C GLY A 142 15.60 1.10 -1.98
N PHE A 143 14.48 0.39 -1.81
CA PHE A 143 14.43 -1.01 -1.37
C PHE A 143 15.14 -1.97 -2.32
N TYR A 144 15.12 -1.72 -3.63
CA TYR A 144 15.79 -2.59 -4.60
C TYR A 144 17.30 -2.41 -4.61
N ALA A 145 17.79 -1.18 -4.45
CA ALA A 145 19.21 -0.93 -4.31
C ALA A 145 19.75 -1.60 -3.03
N LEU A 146 19.00 -1.50 -1.93
CA LEU A 146 19.31 -2.19 -0.69
C LEU A 146 19.24 -3.72 -0.83
N GLU A 147 18.28 -4.25 -1.59
CA GLU A 147 18.19 -5.69 -1.89
C GLU A 147 19.49 -6.21 -2.52
N PHE A 148 20.06 -5.47 -3.48
CA PHE A 148 21.32 -5.85 -4.10
C PHE A 148 22.45 -5.92 -3.08
N LEU A 149 22.57 -4.93 -2.19
CA LEU A 149 23.64 -4.93 -1.18
C LEU A 149 23.48 -6.07 -0.17
N LEU A 150 22.23 -6.40 0.20
CA LEU A 150 21.94 -7.40 1.22
C LEU A 150 21.89 -8.84 0.70
N TYR A 151 21.52 -9.08 -0.56
CA TYR A 151 21.21 -10.43 -1.06
C TYR A 151 21.92 -10.83 -2.36
N ASP A 152 22.54 -9.89 -3.10
CA ASP A 152 23.27 -10.23 -4.33
C ASP A 152 24.72 -10.61 -4.01
N THR A 153 25.09 -11.88 -4.24
CA THR A 153 26.40 -12.43 -3.86
C THR A 153 27.58 -11.71 -4.52
N ASP A 154 27.42 -11.28 -5.78
CA ASP A 154 28.46 -10.55 -6.51
C ASP A 154 28.61 -9.14 -5.92
N MET A 155 27.49 -8.48 -5.60
CA MET A 155 27.51 -7.16 -4.97
C MET A 155 28.12 -7.19 -3.56
N GLN A 156 27.85 -8.23 -2.77
CA GLN A 156 28.43 -8.42 -1.45
C GLN A 156 29.95 -8.59 -1.46
N GLN A 157 30.55 -8.93 -2.61
CA GLN A 157 32.00 -9.08 -2.79
C GLN A 157 32.64 -7.89 -3.51
N GLN A 158 31.85 -6.92 -3.99
CA GLN A 158 32.33 -5.80 -4.79
C GLN A 158 33.08 -4.78 -3.93
N GLY A 159 34.36 -4.52 -4.22
CA GLY A 159 35.12 -3.41 -3.63
C GLY A 159 35.23 -3.45 -2.10
N SER A 160 35.33 -2.27 -1.47
CA SER A 160 35.53 -2.14 -0.02
C SER A 160 34.28 -2.53 0.79
N ALA A 161 34.46 -3.41 1.78
CA ALA A 161 33.39 -3.80 2.70
C ALA A 161 32.92 -2.62 3.56
N ASP A 162 33.85 -1.77 4.00
CA ASP A 162 33.55 -0.56 4.77
C ASP A 162 32.70 0.42 3.96
N TYR A 163 32.98 0.54 2.66
CA TYR A 163 32.18 1.38 1.77
C TYR A 163 30.78 0.80 1.54
N ARG A 164 30.65 -0.52 1.31
CA ARG A 164 29.33 -1.16 1.18
C ARG A 164 28.48 -0.99 2.44
N CYS A 165 29.11 -1.07 3.61
CA CYS A 165 28.47 -0.78 4.88
C CYS A 165 27.95 0.68 4.96
N GLN A 166 28.78 1.65 4.57
CA GLN A 166 28.37 3.06 4.52
C GLN A 166 27.21 3.29 3.55
N LEU A 167 27.28 2.68 2.36
CA LEU A 167 26.23 2.78 1.35
C LEU A 167 24.91 2.15 1.83
N THR A 168 24.98 1.03 2.54
CA THR A 168 23.82 0.38 3.17
C THR A 168 23.13 1.32 4.16
N ARG A 169 23.90 2.03 4.99
CA ARG A 169 23.38 3.03 5.94
C ARG A 169 22.74 4.20 5.21
N ALA A 170 23.42 4.76 4.20
CA ALA A 170 22.92 5.89 3.44
C ALA A 170 21.59 5.57 2.73
N ILE A 171 21.46 4.38 2.13
CA ILE A 171 20.20 3.97 1.49
C ILE A 171 19.09 3.77 2.52
N ALA A 172 19.38 3.16 3.67
CA ALA A 172 18.39 2.97 4.73
C ALA A 172 17.88 4.31 5.31
N GLU A 173 18.78 5.28 5.49
CA GLU A 173 18.44 6.64 5.94
C GLU A 173 17.64 7.42 4.88
N ASP A 174 17.97 7.27 3.60
CA ASP A 174 17.20 7.85 2.48
C ASP A 174 15.78 7.28 2.37
N ILE A 175 15.62 5.96 2.58
CA ILE A 175 14.31 5.31 2.67
C ILE A 175 13.49 5.90 3.83
N ALA A 176 14.09 6.00 5.03
CA ALA A 176 13.43 6.58 6.21
C ALA A 176 13.01 8.03 5.99
N THR A 177 13.92 8.85 5.49
CA THR A 177 13.67 10.27 5.21
C THR A 177 12.55 10.44 4.17
N THR A 178 12.57 9.64 3.10
CA THR A 178 11.55 9.71 2.06
C THR A 178 10.18 9.26 2.58
N ALA A 179 10.13 8.18 3.35
CA ALA A 179 8.90 7.66 3.95
C ALA A 179 8.28 8.64 4.96
N ASP A 180 9.10 9.26 5.82
CA ASP A 180 8.66 10.26 6.80
C ASP A 180 8.08 11.51 6.13
N VAL A 181 8.71 11.98 5.05
CA VAL A 181 8.19 13.12 4.27
C VAL A 181 6.87 12.78 3.59
N ILE A 182 6.70 11.57 3.03
CA ILE A 182 5.43 11.12 2.47
C ILE A 182 4.35 11.13 3.56
N TRP A 183 4.63 10.50 4.71
CA TRP A 183 3.70 10.42 5.84
C TRP A 183 3.30 11.80 6.36
N THR A 184 4.26 12.68 6.60
CA THR A 184 4.04 14.05 7.07
C THR A 184 3.16 14.83 6.09
N ASP A 185 3.46 14.79 4.79
CA ASP A 185 2.66 15.48 3.78
C ASP A 185 1.22 14.93 3.68
N TRP A 186 1.04 13.61 3.86
CA TRP A 186 -0.28 12.98 3.94
C TRP A 186 -1.08 13.46 5.15
N ARG A 187 -0.49 13.35 6.35
CA ARG A 187 -1.11 13.70 7.64
C ARG A 187 -1.44 15.19 7.73
N ASP A 188 -0.49 16.05 7.38
CA ASP A 188 -0.54 17.47 7.71
C ASP A 188 -1.21 18.32 6.61
N SER A 189 -1.33 17.79 5.38
CA SER A 189 -1.86 18.58 4.27
C SER A 189 -2.79 17.83 3.31
N TYR A 190 -2.44 16.62 2.88
CA TYR A 190 -3.16 15.99 1.77
C TYR A 190 -4.47 15.32 2.22
N ALA A 191 -4.51 14.77 3.42
CA ALA A 191 -5.74 14.24 4.02
C ALA A 191 -6.82 15.33 4.11
N ASP A 192 -6.47 16.56 4.49
CA ASP A 192 -7.43 17.67 4.54
C ASP A 192 -8.00 18.02 3.16
N LYS A 193 -7.18 18.00 2.11
CA LYS A 193 -7.63 18.21 0.72
C LYS A 193 -8.57 17.12 0.22
N ILE A 194 -8.46 15.91 0.77
CA ILE A 194 -9.36 14.79 0.49
C ILE A 194 -10.67 14.93 1.26
N ARG A 195 -10.61 15.32 2.55
CA ARG A 195 -11.79 15.56 3.39
C ARG A 195 -12.63 16.74 2.92
N HIS A 196 -11.97 17.79 2.43
CA HIS A 196 -12.61 19.03 2.02
C HIS A 196 -12.31 19.34 0.55
N PRO A 197 -12.95 18.63 -0.41
CA PRO A 197 -12.81 18.92 -1.84
C PRO A 197 -13.14 20.40 -2.16
N GLY A 198 -12.31 21.02 -2.99
CA GLY A 198 -12.51 22.37 -3.52
C GLY A 198 -11.47 22.73 -4.58
N ASP A 199 -10.19 22.66 -4.21
CA ASP A 199 -9.06 22.99 -5.09
C ASP A 199 -8.65 21.80 -5.97
N ARG A 200 -8.11 20.73 -5.35
CA ARG A 200 -7.53 19.58 -6.07
C ARG A 200 -8.59 18.63 -6.61
N TYR A 201 -9.60 18.36 -5.79
CA TYR A 201 -10.80 17.59 -6.13
C TYR A 201 -11.98 18.54 -6.04
N ARG A 202 -12.88 18.52 -7.03
CA ARG A 202 -14.07 19.38 -7.07
C ARG A 202 -15.23 18.84 -6.23
N SER A 203 -15.21 17.54 -5.93
CA SER A 203 -16.27 16.87 -5.18
C SER A 203 -15.78 15.60 -4.49
N GLU A 204 -16.58 15.08 -3.57
CA GLU A 204 -16.34 13.77 -2.95
C GLU A 204 -16.36 12.62 -3.98
N ALA A 205 -17.12 12.76 -5.07
CA ALA A 205 -17.15 11.79 -6.16
C ALA A 205 -15.80 11.68 -6.87
N GLU A 206 -15.09 12.80 -7.09
CA GLU A 206 -13.74 12.78 -7.67
C GLU A 206 -12.72 12.12 -6.73
N VAL A 207 -12.88 12.27 -5.41
CA VAL A 207 -12.06 11.56 -4.43
C VAL A 207 -12.31 10.05 -4.53
N LYS A 208 -13.57 9.62 -4.56
CA LYS A 208 -13.93 8.21 -4.74
C LYS A 208 -13.37 7.63 -6.05
N GLN A 209 -13.36 8.43 -7.12
CA GLN A 209 -12.74 8.07 -8.40
C GLN A 209 -11.22 7.84 -8.27
N GLU A 210 -10.51 8.70 -7.54
CA GLU A 210 -9.06 8.52 -7.31
C GLU A 210 -8.78 7.25 -6.49
N LEU A 211 -9.58 6.99 -5.44
CA LEU A 211 -9.46 5.77 -4.63
C LEU A 211 -9.74 4.50 -5.45
N PHE A 212 -10.80 4.55 -6.26
CA PHE A 212 -11.12 3.48 -7.22
C PHE A 212 -9.98 3.24 -8.22
N LYS A 213 -9.40 4.33 -8.76
CA LYS A 213 -8.24 4.26 -9.65
C LYS A 213 -7.03 3.63 -8.95
N ALA A 214 -6.78 3.97 -7.69
CA ALA A 214 -5.68 3.39 -6.90
C ALA A 214 -5.88 1.88 -6.68
N LEU A 215 -7.09 1.45 -6.31
CA LEU A 215 -7.47 0.02 -6.19
C LEU A 215 -7.22 -0.72 -7.53
N ASN A 216 -7.75 -0.17 -8.62
CA ASN A 216 -7.61 -0.76 -9.96
C ASN A 216 -6.14 -0.85 -10.41
N THR A 217 -5.35 0.20 -10.13
CA THR A 217 -3.92 0.26 -10.44
C THR A 217 -3.14 -0.80 -9.65
N GLY A 218 -3.45 -1.00 -8.37
CA GLY A 218 -2.84 -2.04 -7.55
C GLY A 218 -3.04 -3.45 -8.12
N LEU A 219 -4.27 -3.77 -8.54
CA LEU A 219 -4.58 -5.05 -9.20
C LEU A 219 -3.89 -5.18 -10.55
N GLN A 220 -3.81 -4.10 -11.33
CA GLN A 220 -3.09 -4.12 -12.61
C GLN A 220 -1.58 -4.39 -12.43
N ILE A 221 -0.96 -3.79 -11.42
CA ILE A 221 0.45 -4.03 -11.07
C ILE A 221 0.66 -5.51 -10.70
N LEU A 222 -0.27 -6.11 -9.94
CA LEU A 222 -0.21 -7.54 -9.64
C LEU A 222 -0.23 -8.41 -10.91
N ILE A 223 -1.18 -8.13 -11.80
CA ILE A 223 -1.38 -8.89 -13.04
C ILE A 223 -0.17 -8.76 -13.97
N ASP A 224 0.16 -7.54 -14.39
CA ASP A 224 1.13 -7.30 -15.45
C ASP A 224 2.56 -7.39 -14.95
N MET A 225 2.79 -6.91 -13.74
CA MET A 225 4.14 -6.66 -13.24
C MET A 225 4.60 -7.81 -12.34
N ARG A 226 3.95 -8.02 -11.19
CA ARG A 226 4.41 -8.99 -10.18
C ARG A 226 4.26 -10.44 -10.65
N LEU A 227 3.19 -10.75 -11.39
CA LEU A 227 2.96 -12.08 -11.98
C LEU A 227 3.36 -12.15 -13.46
N GLY A 228 2.98 -11.15 -14.26
CA GLY A 228 3.17 -11.20 -15.71
C GLY A 228 4.64 -11.17 -16.16
N ARG A 229 5.48 -10.36 -15.50
CA ARG A 229 6.90 -10.26 -15.86
C ARG A 229 7.67 -11.56 -15.64
N PRO A 230 7.55 -12.27 -14.51
CA PRO A 230 8.22 -13.56 -14.34
C PRO A 230 7.62 -14.66 -15.21
N LEU A 231 6.31 -14.66 -15.45
CA LEU A 231 5.67 -15.60 -16.38
C LEU A 231 6.27 -15.51 -17.79
N GLY A 232 6.43 -14.30 -18.33
CA GLY A 232 6.88 -14.15 -19.72
C GLY A 232 6.00 -14.94 -20.70
N THR A 233 6.57 -15.38 -21.83
CA THR A 233 5.89 -16.33 -22.73
C THR A 233 6.13 -17.76 -22.25
N TYR A 234 5.30 -18.70 -22.70
CA TYR A 234 5.46 -20.12 -22.39
C TYR A 234 6.87 -20.64 -22.72
N ASP A 235 7.36 -20.36 -23.93
CA ASP A 235 8.71 -20.78 -24.37
C ASP A 235 9.85 -19.97 -23.75
N ARG A 236 9.55 -18.88 -23.04
CA ARG A 236 10.56 -17.96 -22.52
C ARG A 236 10.20 -17.40 -21.13
N PRO A 237 10.09 -18.29 -20.12
CA PRO A 237 9.85 -17.90 -18.74
C PRO A 237 11.00 -17.02 -18.21
N ARG A 238 10.70 -16.11 -17.28
CA ARG A 238 11.62 -15.08 -16.80
C ARG A 238 11.65 -14.98 -15.27
N PRO A 239 11.93 -16.05 -14.51
CA PRO A 239 11.84 -16.04 -13.04
C PRO A 239 12.63 -14.87 -12.39
N LYS A 240 13.84 -14.56 -12.88
CA LYS A 240 14.66 -13.42 -12.40
C LYS A 240 14.07 -12.02 -12.69
N ARG A 241 12.90 -11.92 -13.31
CA ARG A 241 12.13 -10.66 -13.46
C ARG A 241 11.08 -10.48 -12.37
N ALA A 242 10.86 -11.46 -11.50
CA ALA A 242 10.01 -11.31 -10.34
C ALA A 242 10.54 -10.19 -9.43
N GLU A 243 9.63 -9.45 -8.82
CA GLU A 243 9.94 -8.43 -7.82
C GLU A 243 10.62 -9.10 -6.62
N ALA A 244 11.69 -8.49 -6.10
CA ALA A 244 12.35 -8.92 -4.86
C ALA A 244 12.74 -10.42 -4.83
N TYR A 245 13.12 -11.00 -5.98
CA TYR A 245 13.44 -12.43 -6.07
C TYR A 245 14.75 -12.81 -5.35
N ARG A 246 15.67 -11.84 -5.13
CA ARG A 246 16.94 -12.13 -4.44
C ARG A 246 16.73 -12.37 -2.96
N SER A 247 15.79 -11.63 -2.38
CA SER A 247 15.35 -11.76 -1.00
C SER A 247 14.25 -12.81 -0.80
N GLY A 248 13.81 -13.50 -1.86
CA GLY A 248 12.79 -14.54 -1.77
C GLY A 248 11.39 -14.03 -1.43
N ARG A 249 11.04 -12.81 -1.85
CA ARG A 249 9.80 -12.14 -1.41
C ARG A 249 8.73 -12.02 -2.48
N SER A 250 8.95 -12.54 -3.70
CA SER A 250 8.05 -12.33 -4.83
C SER A 250 6.61 -12.80 -4.57
N GLN A 251 6.45 -14.01 -4.05
CA GLN A 251 5.12 -14.55 -3.69
C GLN A 251 4.52 -13.79 -2.51
N HIS A 252 5.35 -13.48 -1.51
CA HIS A 252 4.94 -12.73 -0.31
C HIS A 252 4.39 -11.34 -0.66
N HIS A 253 5.04 -10.63 -1.59
CA HIS A 253 4.59 -9.31 -2.06
C HIS A 253 3.28 -9.37 -2.85
N VAL A 254 3.02 -10.44 -3.59
CA VAL A 254 1.70 -10.66 -4.22
C VAL A 254 0.62 -10.83 -3.16
N ILE A 255 0.89 -11.61 -2.12
CA ILE A 255 -0.07 -11.86 -1.03
C ILE A 255 -0.34 -10.56 -0.26
N LEU A 256 0.71 -9.85 0.18
CA LEU A 256 0.57 -8.60 0.93
C LEU A 256 -0.20 -7.53 0.17
N ALA A 257 0.06 -7.38 -1.13
CA ALA A 257 -0.66 -6.41 -1.92
C ALA A 257 -2.15 -6.78 -2.09
N LEU A 258 -2.49 -8.06 -2.21
CA LEU A 258 -3.90 -8.49 -2.19
C LEU A 258 -4.55 -8.22 -0.83
N GLU A 259 -3.85 -8.52 0.27
CA GLU A 259 -4.31 -8.27 1.64
C GLU A 259 -4.50 -6.78 1.92
N ALA A 260 -3.69 -5.90 1.31
CA ALA A 260 -3.84 -4.46 1.41
C ALA A 260 -4.95 -3.89 0.52
N LEU A 261 -5.22 -4.49 -0.64
CA LEU A 261 -6.27 -4.00 -1.56
C LEU A 261 -7.68 -4.41 -1.11
N ALA A 262 -7.84 -5.52 -0.39
CA ALA A 262 -9.15 -6.02 0.03
C ALA A 262 -9.90 -5.07 0.99
N PRO A 263 -9.27 -4.48 2.04
CA PRO A 263 -9.93 -3.49 2.89
C PRO A 263 -10.40 -2.25 2.13
N LEU A 264 -9.57 -1.74 1.20
CA LEU A 264 -9.97 -0.59 0.37
C LEU A 264 -11.17 -0.93 -0.53
N ALA A 265 -11.19 -2.12 -1.12
CA ALA A 265 -12.34 -2.57 -1.91
C ALA A 265 -13.62 -2.63 -1.08
N ARG A 266 -13.55 -3.14 0.16
CA ARG A 266 -14.67 -3.18 1.10
C ARG A 266 -15.17 -1.79 1.47
N ILE A 267 -14.26 -0.85 1.76
CA ILE A 267 -14.62 0.54 2.06
C ILE A 267 -15.34 1.18 0.87
N LEU A 268 -14.86 0.93 -0.35
CA LEU A 268 -15.44 1.49 -1.57
C LEU A 268 -16.79 0.86 -1.95
N SER A 269 -17.01 -0.41 -1.63
CA SER A 269 -18.29 -1.10 -1.86
C SER A 269 -19.29 -0.93 -0.71
N ASP A 270 -18.98 -0.10 0.29
CA ASP A 270 -19.90 0.15 1.39
C ASP A 270 -21.25 0.67 0.88
N GLY A 271 -22.33 0.19 1.49
CA GLY A 271 -23.71 0.40 1.02
C GLY A 271 -24.24 -0.63 0.02
N ASP A 272 -23.39 -1.51 -0.53
CA ASP A 272 -23.80 -2.69 -1.32
C ASP A 272 -23.23 -3.98 -0.69
N ALA A 273 -24.06 -4.64 0.12
CA ALA A 273 -23.66 -5.83 0.87
C ALA A 273 -23.36 -7.03 -0.04
N ASP A 274 -24.09 -7.17 -1.15
CA ASP A 274 -23.91 -8.28 -2.09
C ASP A 274 -22.61 -8.10 -2.88
N LEU A 275 -22.33 -6.87 -3.35
CA LEU A 275 -21.05 -6.54 -3.99
C LEU A 275 -19.89 -6.72 -3.02
N THR A 276 -20.02 -6.24 -1.78
CA THR A 276 -18.99 -6.40 -0.74
C THR A 276 -18.66 -7.88 -0.51
N ALA A 277 -19.68 -8.73 -0.34
CA ALA A 277 -19.49 -10.17 -0.16
C ALA A 277 -18.85 -10.84 -1.40
N LYS A 278 -19.23 -10.40 -2.60
CA LYS A 278 -18.64 -10.87 -3.87
C LYS A 278 -17.14 -10.55 -3.95
N LEU A 279 -16.76 -9.31 -3.63
CA LEU A 279 -15.37 -8.86 -3.63
C LEU A 279 -14.55 -9.59 -2.57
N ASP A 280 -15.07 -9.73 -1.35
CA ASP A 280 -14.42 -10.46 -0.26
C ASP A 280 -14.11 -11.91 -0.66
N GLY A 281 -15.10 -12.63 -1.22
CA GLY A 281 -14.89 -14.00 -1.69
C GLY A 281 -13.87 -14.11 -2.83
N ALA A 282 -13.79 -13.11 -3.71
CA ALA A 282 -12.83 -13.07 -4.80
C ALA A 282 -11.39 -12.79 -4.29
N PHE A 283 -11.21 -11.85 -3.38
CA PHE A 283 -9.92 -11.61 -2.71
C PHE A 283 -9.46 -12.83 -1.91
N ASP A 284 -10.34 -13.45 -1.11
CA ASP A 284 -10.04 -14.66 -0.34
C ASP A 284 -9.57 -15.81 -1.23
N THR A 285 -10.22 -15.99 -2.39
CA THR A 285 -9.83 -17.01 -3.38
C THR A 285 -8.43 -16.73 -3.93
N ALA A 286 -8.17 -15.50 -4.39
CA ALA A 286 -6.88 -15.12 -4.95
C ALA A 286 -5.75 -15.26 -3.90
N ILE A 287 -5.96 -14.79 -2.67
CA ILE A 287 -5.00 -14.89 -1.56
C ILE A 287 -4.72 -16.35 -1.22
N LYS A 288 -5.77 -17.19 -1.11
CA LYS A 288 -5.63 -18.62 -0.82
C LYS A 288 -4.86 -19.36 -1.91
N HIS A 289 -5.10 -19.04 -3.17
CA HIS A 289 -4.35 -19.62 -4.29
C HIS A 289 -2.91 -19.14 -4.31
N ALA A 290 -2.66 -17.85 -4.08
CA ALA A 290 -1.32 -17.28 -3.97
C ALA A 290 -0.52 -17.93 -2.83
N LYS A 291 -1.11 -18.11 -1.63
CA LYS A 291 -0.47 -18.78 -0.48
C LYS A 291 -0.08 -20.24 -0.78
N ARG A 292 -0.87 -20.94 -1.60
CA ARG A 292 -0.62 -22.35 -1.94
C ARG A 292 0.53 -22.56 -2.92
N LEU A 293 1.01 -21.53 -3.61
CA LEU A 293 2.03 -21.68 -4.65
C LEU A 293 3.31 -22.34 -4.11
N ASP A 294 3.73 -21.95 -2.90
CA ASP A 294 4.98 -22.40 -2.26
C ASP A 294 6.21 -22.17 -3.17
N ASP A 295 6.29 -20.97 -3.74
CA ASP A 295 7.29 -20.54 -4.70
C ASP A 295 7.73 -19.10 -4.42
N PRO A 296 8.58 -18.86 -3.40
CA PRO A 296 8.92 -17.54 -2.90
C PRO A 296 9.60 -16.63 -3.94
N THR A 297 10.17 -17.19 -5.00
CA THR A 297 10.90 -16.45 -6.05
C THR A 297 10.22 -16.50 -7.42
N PHE A 298 9.09 -17.22 -7.53
CA PHE A 298 8.48 -17.58 -8.81
C PHE A 298 9.43 -18.32 -9.76
N ALA A 299 10.33 -19.16 -9.23
CA ALA A 299 11.22 -19.99 -10.04
C ALA A 299 10.43 -21.02 -10.87
N GLY A 300 9.30 -21.49 -10.35
CA GLY A 300 8.43 -22.49 -10.96
C GLY A 300 7.66 -22.01 -12.18
N VAL A 301 7.74 -20.73 -12.57
CA VAL A 301 7.22 -20.25 -13.88
C VAL A 301 7.87 -20.95 -15.08
N ALA A 302 9.02 -21.58 -14.88
CA ALA A 302 9.71 -22.39 -15.89
C ALA A 302 9.17 -23.82 -16.03
N GLU A 303 8.38 -24.29 -15.06
CA GLU A 303 7.83 -25.65 -15.03
C GLU A 303 6.34 -25.64 -15.39
N PRO A 304 5.85 -26.48 -16.33
CA PRO A 304 4.47 -26.40 -16.80
C PRO A 304 3.41 -26.46 -15.70
N GLY A 305 3.57 -27.35 -14.72
CA GLY A 305 2.60 -27.53 -13.63
C GLY A 305 2.55 -26.33 -12.68
N THR A 306 3.71 -25.84 -12.23
CA THR A 306 3.76 -24.68 -11.32
C THR A 306 3.39 -23.39 -12.04
N ARG A 307 3.80 -23.24 -13.31
CA ARG A 307 3.37 -22.14 -14.18
C ARG A 307 1.84 -22.02 -14.24
N LEU A 308 1.14 -23.13 -14.50
CA LEU A 308 -0.33 -23.13 -14.57
C LEU A 308 -0.96 -22.63 -13.26
N ARG A 309 -0.37 -22.97 -12.10
CA ARG A 309 -0.86 -22.49 -10.79
C ARG A 309 -0.64 -20.98 -10.63
N ILE A 310 0.49 -20.44 -11.11
CA ILE A 310 0.76 -19.00 -11.10
C ILE A 310 -0.17 -18.26 -12.08
N GLU A 311 -0.42 -18.82 -13.26
CA GLU A 311 -1.40 -18.28 -14.23
C GLU A 311 -2.82 -18.31 -13.66
N ALA A 312 -3.19 -19.33 -12.88
CA ALA A 312 -4.47 -19.37 -12.20
C ALA A 312 -4.64 -18.23 -11.20
N VAL A 313 -3.61 -17.93 -10.38
CA VAL A 313 -3.62 -16.75 -9.50
C VAL A 313 -3.76 -15.46 -10.31
N GLN A 314 -3.02 -15.32 -11.41
CA GLN A 314 -3.16 -14.14 -12.28
C GLN A 314 -4.59 -14.01 -12.83
N GLN A 315 -5.22 -15.12 -13.21
CA GLN A 315 -6.60 -15.13 -13.72
C GLN A 315 -7.62 -14.79 -12.64
N ASP A 316 -7.43 -15.23 -11.39
CA ASP A 316 -8.31 -14.85 -10.28
C ASP A 316 -8.27 -13.33 -10.06
N ILE A 317 -7.08 -12.72 -10.13
CA ILE A 317 -6.92 -11.26 -9.99
C ILE A 317 -7.52 -10.52 -11.20
N ARG A 318 -7.41 -11.07 -12.43
CA ARG A 318 -8.09 -10.50 -13.61
C ARG A 318 -9.61 -10.46 -13.44
N LYS A 319 -10.22 -11.57 -12.99
CA LYS A 319 -11.67 -11.64 -12.73
C LYS A 319 -12.12 -10.70 -11.62
N LEU A 320 -11.30 -10.56 -10.58
CA LEU A 320 -11.53 -9.58 -9.51
C LEU A 320 -11.52 -8.16 -10.06
N ARG A 321 -10.54 -7.82 -10.92
CA ARG A 321 -10.45 -6.51 -11.57
C ARG A 321 -11.62 -6.24 -12.52
N GLU A 322 -12.08 -7.25 -13.27
CA GLU A 322 -13.30 -7.19 -14.10
C GLU A 322 -14.51 -6.87 -13.23
N THR A 323 -14.71 -7.59 -12.11
CA THR A 323 -15.79 -7.33 -11.15
C THR A 323 -15.75 -5.90 -10.60
N ILE A 324 -14.57 -5.40 -10.23
CA ILE A 324 -14.39 -4.01 -9.77
C ILE A 324 -14.77 -3.01 -10.87
N GLY A 325 -14.38 -3.27 -12.12
CA GLY A 325 -14.72 -2.41 -13.25
C GLY A 325 -16.21 -2.38 -13.58
N GLU A 326 -16.85 -3.55 -13.59
CA GLU A 326 -18.24 -3.73 -14.02
C GLU A 326 -19.26 -3.36 -12.93
N ASP A 327 -18.96 -3.65 -11.67
CA ASP A 327 -19.93 -3.50 -10.58
C ASP A 327 -19.61 -2.32 -9.67
N LEU A 328 -18.34 -2.18 -9.23
CA LEU A 328 -17.95 -1.14 -8.26
C LEU A 328 -17.84 0.25 -8.89
N GLY A 329 -17.28 0.36 -10.11
CA GLY A 329 -17.18 1.63 -10.83
C GLY A 329 -18.53 2.35 -10.97
N PRO A 330 -19.57 1.70 -11.53
CA PRO A 330 -20.90 2.28 -11.63
C PRO A 330 -21.55 2.59 -10.27
N ALA A 331 -21.36 1.74 -9.25
CA ALA A 331 -21.88 1.98 -7.90
C ALA A 331 -21.32 3.27 -7.28
N LEU A 332 -20.09 3.63 -7.62
CA LEU A 332 -19.43 4.87 -7.20
C LEU A 332 -19.75 6.08 -8.09
N GLY A 333 -20.59 5.92 -9.12
CA GLY A 333 -20.89 6.98 -10.10
C GLY A 333 -19.72 7.30 -11.03
N VAL A 334 -18.80 6.34 -11.23
CA VAL A 334 -17.67 6.45 -12.15
C VAL A 334 -18.07 5.84 -13.48
N GLU A 335 -18.19 6.65 -14.54
CA GLU A 335 -18.51 6.11 -15.88
C GLU A 335 -17.39 5.18 -16.38
N ALA A 336 -17.80 4.12 -17.09
CA ALA A 336 -16.93 3.18 -17.80
C ALA A 336 -16.20 3.89 -18.95
N GLY A 337 -15.13 4.62 -18.64
CA GLY A 337 -14.35 5.41 -19.61
C GLY A 337 -13.01 5.91 -19.09
N PHE A 338 -12.76 5.87 -17.78
CA PHE A 338 -11.45 6.17 -17.19
C PHE A 338 -10.47 5.01 -17.40
N ASN A 339 -10.00 4.84 -18.64
CA ASN A 339 -8.74 4.16 -18.88
C ASN A 339 -7.64 5.00 -18.24
N ALA A 340 -7.00 4.48 -17.20
CA ALA A 340 -5.87 5.09 -16.48
C ALA A 340 -4.59 5.22 -17.34
N LEU A 341 -4.71 5.21 -18.67
CA LEU A 341 -3.64 5.33 -19.65
C LEU A 341 -3.82 6.50 -20.63
N ASP A 342 -4.96 7.22 -20.62
CA ASP A 342 -5.00 8.53 -21.27
C ASP A 342 -4.29 9.52 -20.33
N GLY A 343 -3.08 9.85 -20.77
CA GLY A 343 -2.03 10.42 -19.94
C GLY A 343 -2.23 11.88 -19.57
N ASP A 344 -1.55 12.22 -18.48
CA ASP A 344 -0.87 13.49 -18.26
C ASP A 344 0.61 13.19 -17.94
#